data_AF-A0A839JD94-F1
#
_entry.id   AF-A0A839JD94-F1
#
_cell.length_a   1.000
_cell.length_b   1.000
_cell.length_c   1.000
_cell.angle_alpha   90.00
_cell.angle_beta   90.00
_cell.angle_gamma   90.00
#
_symmetry.space_group_name_H-M   'P 1'
#
loop_
_entity.id
_entity.type
_entity.pdbx_description
1 polymer ?
#
loop_
_entity_poly.entity_id
_entity_poly.type
_entity_poly.pdbx_seq_one_letter_code
_entity_poly.pdbx_strand_id
1 'polypeptide(L)'
;MGPTTTTTKRPPRASLERLELTRLNAIGLLVAFALFWVPLLVDVPDLDDVGERMLSIFLVALVLFVTEAIPLFATAALIILLPVL
;
A
#
# COMPACT_ATOMS: atom_id res chain seq x y z
N MET A 1 -31.49 30.68 -33.93
CA MET A 1 -30.66 30.43 -32.74
C MET A 1 -31.02 29.05 -32.21
N GLY A 2 -30.21 28.04 -32.48
CA GLY A 2 -30.46 26.68 -31.99
C GLY A 2 -29.94 26.50 -30.55
N PRO A 3 -30.57 25.65 -29.72
CA PRO A 3 -30.12 25.43 -28.35
C PRO A 3 -28.78 24.67 -28.36
N THR A 4 -27.75 25.27 -27.76
CA THR A 4 -26.48 24.60 -27.47
C THR A 4 -26.72 23.61 -26.33
N THR A 5 -26.96 22.34 -26.68
CA THR A 5 -26.97 21.23 -25.72
C THR A 5 -25.54 20.95 -25.27
N THR A 6 -25.16 21.52 -24.13
CA THR A 6 -23.94 21.15 -23.39
C THR A 6 -24.18 19.76 -22.78
N THR A 7 -23.86 18.71 -23.52
CA THR A 7 -23.88 17.33 -22.99
C THR A 7 -22.84 17.20 -21.88
N THR A 8 -23.28 17.28 -20.63
CA THR A 8 -22.47 16.89 -19.46
C THR A 8 -22.24 15.39 -19.51
N LYS A 9 -21.11 14.99 -20.11
CA LYS A 9 -20.67 13.60 -20.21
C LYS A 9 -20.34 13.10 -18.80
N ARG A 10 -21.24 12.33 -18.16
CA ARG A 10 -20.95 11.62 -16.90
C ARG A 10 -19.63 10.85 -17.09
N PRO A 11 -18.69 10.92 -16.13
CA PRO A 11 -17.43 10.22 -16.26
C PRO A 11 -17.70 8.71 -16.43
N PRO A 12 -17.00 8.03 -17.36
CA PRO A 12 -17.10 6.58 -17.53
C PRO A 12 -16.81 5.90 -16.19
N ARG A 13 -17.58 4.87 -15.81
CA ARG A 13 -17.39 4.14 -14.54
C ARG A 13 -15.94 3.68 -14.31
N ALA A 14 -15.23 3.32 -15.39
CA ALA A 14 -13.81 2.97 -15.37
C ALA A 14 -12.87 4.07 -14.84
N SER A 15 -13.25 5.35 -14.95
CA SER A 15 -12.48 6.46 -14.40
C SER A 15 -12.58 6.54 -12.87
N LEU A 16 -13.72 6.15 -12.29
CA LEU A 16 -13.91 6.13 -10.84
C LEU A 16 -13.16 4.95 -10.22
N GLU A 17 -13.26 3.76 -10.80
CA GLU A 17 -12.51 2.58 -10.35
C GLU A 17 -11.00 2.81 -10.36
N ARG A 18 -10.46 3.46 -11.41
CA ARG A 18 -9.02 3.79 -11.48
C ARG A 18 -8.59 4.76 -10.37
N LEU A 19 -9.44 5.72 -10.03
CA LEU A 19 -9.18 6.67 -8.93
C LEU A 19 -9.24 5.97 -7.57
N GLU A 20 -10.17 5.04 -7.38
CA GLU A 20 -10.28 4.26 -6.15
C GLU A 20 -9.09 3.31 -5.96
N LEU A 21 -8.66 2.60 -7.01
CA LEU A 21 -7.44 1.79 -6.99
C LEU A 21 -6.20 2.66 -6.66
N THR A 22 -6.09 3.86 -7.25
CA THR A 22 -4.98 4.79 -6.94
C THR A 22 -4.98 5.22 -5.48
N ARG A 23 -6.16 5.45 -4.88
CA ARG A 23 -6.28 5.80 -3.46
C ARG A 23 -5.97 4.61 -2.55
N LEU A 24 -6.47 3.43 -2.87
CA LEU A 24 -6.18 2.20 -2.11
C LEU A 24 -4.67 1.90 -2.13
N ASN A 25 -4.01 2.10 -3.28
CA ASN A 25 -2.56 1.96 -3.39
C ASN A 25 -1.82 2.98 -2.52
N ALA A 26 -2.25 4.25 -2.54
CA ALA A 26 -1.63 5.29 -1.73
C ALA A 26 -1.82 5.06 -0.22
N ILE A 27 -3.03 4.66 0.19
CA ILE A 27 -3.35 4.32 1.59
C ILE A 27 -2.55 3.08 2.00
N GLY A 28 -2.49 2.05 1.16
CA GLY A 28 -1.72 0.85 1.41
C GLY A 28 -0.23 1.12 1.61
N LEU A 29 0.35 2.00 0.78
CA LEU A 29 1.73 2.42 0.94
C LEU A 29 1.96 3.17 2.26
N LEU A 30 1.03 4.07 2.63
CA LEU A 30 1.13 4.85 3.87
C LEU A 30 0.96 3.98 5.12
N VAL A 31 0.02 3.03 5.08
CA VAL A 31 -0.20 2.05 6.16
C VAL A 31 1.00 1.10 6.28
N ALA A 32 1.54 0.61 5.17
CA ALA A 32 2.74 -0.22 5.17
C ALA A 32 3.92 0.54 5.79
N PHE A 33 4.13 1.79 5.38
CA PHE A 33 5.17 2.63 5.96
C PHE A 33 4.98 2.81 7.46
N ALA A 34 3.77 3.10 7.93
CA ALA A 34 3.49 3.23 9.35
C ALA A 34 3.77 1.92 10.13
N LEU A 35 3.30 0.77 9.61
CA LEU A 35 3.48 -0.53 10.26
C LEU A 35 4.92 -1.02 10.26
N PHE A 36 5.75 -0.60 9.31
CA PHE A 36 7.18 -0.88 9.34
C PHE A 36 7.83 -0.35 10.62
N TRP A 37 7.47 0.87 11.02
CA TRP A 37 8.07 1.54 12.17
C TRP A 37 7.54 1.05 13.52
N VAL A 38 6.33 0.48 13.57
CA VAL A 38 5.68 0.10 14.85
C VAL A 38 6.54 -0.87 15.66
N PRO A 39 6.98 -2.04 15.14
CA PRO A 39 7.80 -2.98 15.92
C PRO A 39 9.23 -2.49 16.15
N LEU A 40 9.67 -1.43 15.47
CA LEU A 40 11.01 -0.85 15.63
C LEU A 40 11.06 0.28 16.66
N LEU A 41 9.91 0.87 16.99
CA LEU A 41 9.78 1.96 17.96
C LEU A 41 9.14 1.51 19.27
N VAL A 42 8.41 0.39 19.25
CA VAL A 42 7.70 -0.16 20.40
C VAL A 42 8.24 -1.55 20.65
N ASP A 43 8.90 -1.73 21.80
CA ASP A 43 9.37 -3.05 22.23
C ASP A 43 8.17 -4.01 22.34
N VAL A 44 8.25 -5.12 21.64
CA VAL A 44 7.23 -6.17 21.68
C VAL A 44 7.65 -7.17 22.76
N PRO A 45 6.86 -7.31 23.85
CA PRO A 45 7.20 -8.25 24.91
C PRO A 45 7.29 -9.68 24.37
N ASP A 46 8.26 -10.43 24.88
CA ASP A 46 8.56 -11.81 24.46
C ASP A 46 9.06 -11.97 23.02
N LEU A 47 9.46 -10.89 22.34
CA LEU A 47 10.18 -10.92 21.08
C LEU A 47 11.63 -10.44 21.26
N ASP A 48 12.56 -11.09 20.57
CA ASP A 48 13.94 -10.65 20.45
C ASP A 48 14.09 -9.64 19.30
N ASP A 49 15.19 -8.88 19.28
CA ASP A 49 15.48 -7.86 18.26
C ASP A 49 15.33 -8.40 16.82
N VAL A 50 15.63 -9.69 16.61
CA VAL A 50 15.50 -10.35 15.31
C VAL A 50 14.03 -10.63 14.99
N GLY A 51 13.26 -11.11 15.95
CA GLY A 51 11.82 -11.31 15.84
C GLY A 51 11.06 -10.03 15.53
N GLU A 52 11.44 -8.90 16.14
CA GLU A 52 10.82 -7.58 15.88
C GLU A 52 11.06 -7.10 14.45
N ARG A 53 12.28 -7.28 13.93
CA ARG A 53 12.61 -6.98 12.53
C ARG A 53 11.83 -7.85 11.56
N MET A 54 11.74 -9.14 11.83
CA MET A 54 10.96 -10.08 11.00
C MET A 54 9.47 -9.71 10.99
N LEU A 55 8.91 -9.35 12.15
CA LEU A 55 7.53 -8.88 12.29
C LEU A 55 7.28 -7.60 11.48
N SER A 56 8.18 -6.63 11.57
CA SER A 56 8.11 -5.38 10.79
C SER A 56 8.06 -5.66 9.29
N ILE A 57 8.97 -6.49 8.78
CA ILE A 57 9.01 -6.88 7.37
C ILE A 57 7.73 -7.63 6.97
N PHE A 58 7.25 -8.54 7.83
CA PHE A 58 6.02 -9.30 7.58
C PHE A 58 4.78 -8.41 7.49
N LEU A 59 4.64 -7.41 8.37
CA LEU A 59 3.52 -6.47 8.35
C LEU A 59 3.53 -5.62 7.08
N VAL A 60 4.69 -5.11 6.68
CA VAL A 60 4.86 -4.39 5.40
C VAL A 60 4.47 -5.28 4.23
N ALA A 61 4.98 -6.51 4.21
CA ALA A 61 4.67 -7.48 3.17
C ALA A 61 3.15 -7.71 3.07
N LEU A 62 2.50 -7.99 4.20
CA LEU A 62 1.06 -8.25 4.25
C LEU A 62 0.25 -7.08 3.69
N VAL A 63 0.55 -5.84 4.09
CA VAL A 63 -0.17 -4.67 3.60
C VAL A 63 0.06 -4.46 2.10
N LEU A 64 1.31 -4.54 1.63
CA LEU A 64 1.62 -4.34 0.21
C LEU A 64 1.05 -5.44 -0.68
N PHE A 65 0.98 -6.69 -0.19
CA PHE A 65 0.32 -7.80 -0.90
C PHE A 65 -1.19 -7.61 -0.97
N VAL A 66 -1.85 -7.24 0.14
CA VAL A 66 -3.32 -7.09 0.19
C VAL A 66 -3.79 -5.87 -0.60
N THR A 67 -3.03 -4.78 -0.57
CA THR A 67 -3.42 -3.52 -1.21
C THR A 67 -3.00 -3.43 -2.67
N GLU A 68 -2.18 -4.37 -3.16
CA GLU A 68 -1.53 -4.30 -4.48
C GLU A 68 -0.97 -2.90 -4.81
N ALA A 69 -0.50 -2.19 -3.77
CA ALA A 69 -0.01 -0.82 -3.89
C ALA A 69 1.16 -0.72 -4.87
N ILE A 70 1.95 -1.79 -4.93
CA ILE A 70 3.09 -2.02 -5.80
C ILE A 70 2.87 -3.40 -6.45
N PRO A 71 3.25 -3.61 -7.73
CA PRO A 71 3.15 -4.91 -8.36
C PRO A 71 3.79 -6.02 -7.51
N LEU A 72 3.15 -7.19 -7.44
CA LEU A 72 3.56 -8.34 -6.62
C LEU A 72 5.06 -8.69 -6.73
N PHE A 73 5.63 -8.61 -7.94
CA PHE A 73 7.05 -8.88 -8.17
C PHE A 73 7.97 -7.87 -7.46
N ALA A 74 7.56 -6.59 -7.40
CA ALA A 74 8.33 -5.54 -6.76
C ALA A 74 8.20 -5.58 -5.24
N THR A 75 7.03 -5.95 -4.71
CA THR A 75 6.85 -6.26 -3.29
C THR A 75 7.73 -7.44 -2.86
N ALA A 76 7.79 -8.50 -3.67
CA ALA A 76 8.69 -9.64 -3.40
C ALA A 76 10.17 -9.23 -3.42
N ALA A 77 10.59 -8.43 -4.41
CA ALA A 77 11.96 -7.91 -4.48
C ALA A 77 12.33 -7.04 -3.26
N LEU A 78 11.41 -6.18 -2.80
CA LEU A 78 11.58 -5.37 -1.60
C LEU A 78 11.82 -6.24 -0.36
N ILE A 79 10.96 -7.25 -0.16
CA ILE A 79 11.04 -8.16 1.00
C ILE A 79 12.34 -8.97 1.00
N ILE A 80 12.88 -9.31 -0.17
CA ILE A 80 14.16 -10.01 -0.27
C ILE A 80 15.34 -9.11 0.11
N LEU A 81 15.25 -7.81 -0.18
CA LEU A 81 16.35 -6.87 0.06
C LEU A 81 16.38 -6.32 1.50
N LEU A 82 15.21 -6.10 2.08
CA LEU A 82 15.04 -5.47 3.41
C LEU A 82 15.73 -6.20 4.59
N PRO A 83 15.85 -7.55 4.63
CA PRO A 83 16.54 -8.29 5.70
C PRO A 83 18.05 -8.02 5.79
N VAL A 84 18.63 -7.37 4.77
CA VAL A 84 20.07 -7.09 4.69
C VAL A 84 20.43 -5.73 5.30
N LEU A 85 19.43 -4.86 5.56
CA LEU A 85 19.60 -3.59 6.29
C LEU A 85 19.64 -3.81 7.82
#